data_AF-A0AAV8WV12-F1
#
_entry.id   AF-A0AAV8WV12-F1
#
_cell.length_a   1.000
_cell.length_b   1.000
_cell.length_c   1.000
_cell.angle_alpha   90.00
_cell.angle_beta   90.00
_cell.angle_gamma   90.00
#
_symmetry.space_group_name_H-M   'P 1'
#
loop_
_entity.id
_entity.type
_entity.pdbx_description
1 polymer ?
#
loop_
_entity_poly.entity_id
_entity_poly.type
_entity_poly.pdbx_seq_one_letter_code
_entity_poly.pdbx_strand_id
1 'polypeptide(L)' 'MEWTNEMTLEFIQAYEKCPVLWDPKNPQHKNRNILNYSRLKIEKELEISVAALKKKSRLCQHIEH' A
#
# COMPACT_ATOMS: atom_id res chain seq x y z
N MET A 1 13.87 10.48 2.31
CA MET A 1 13.93 9.25 1.52
C MET A 1 13.62 9.65 0.09
N GLU A 2 14.62 9.57 -0.78
CA GLU A 2 14.45 9.87 -2.19
C GLU A 2 13.89 8.61 -2.86
N TRP A 3 12.71 8.71 -3.45
CA TRP A 3 12.08 7.58 -4.13
C TRP A 3 12.67 7.50 -5.54
N THR A 4 13.36 6.42 -5.86
CA THR A 4 13.77 6.16 -7.24
C THR A 4 12.59 5.64 -8.06
N ASN A 5 12.66 5.78 -9.38
CA ASN A 5 11.63 5.25 -10.27
C ASN A 5 11.47 3.73 -10.13
N GLU A 6 12.57 3.02 -9.90
CA GLU A 6 12.59 1.58 -9.68
C GLU A 6 11.82 1.20 -8.40
N MET A 7 12.13 1.85 -7.26
CA MET A 7 11.41 1.65 -6.01
C MET A 7 9.92 2.00 -6.14
N THR A 8 9.60 3.03 -6.91
CA THR A 8 8.21 3.44 -7.17
C THR A 8 7.47 2.39 -8.00
N LEU A 9 8.09 1.84 -9.03
CA LEU A 9 7.51 0.77 -9.85
C LEU A 9 7.28 -0.50 -9.05
N GLU A 10 8.26 -0.93 -8.27
CA GLU A 10 8.12 -2.13 -7.42
C GLU A 10 7.04 -1.93 -6.36
N PHE A 11 6.96 -0.73 -5.76
CA PHE A 11 5.86 -0.35 -4.88
C PHE A 11 4.50 -0.47 -5.57
N ILE A 12 4.35 0.07 -6.77
CA ILE A 12 3.07 0.05 -7.49
C ILE A 12 2.66 -1.39 -7.75
N GLN A 13 3.60 -2.24 -8.21
CA GLN A 13 3.34 -3.66 -8.45
C GLN A 13 2.95 -4.41 -7.17
N ALA A 14 3.63 -4.18 -6.06
CA ALA A 14 3.33 -4.82 -4.78
C ALA A 14 1.99 -4.32 -4.19
N TYR A 15 1.69 -3.02 -4.36
CA TYR A 15 0.45 -2.39 -3.92
C TYR A 15 -0.75 -2.89 -4.72
N GLU A 16 -0.64 -2.97 -6.05
CA GLU A 16 -1.69 -3.50 -6.94
C GLU A 16 -2.03 -4.95 -6.60
N LYS A 17 -1.02 -5.79 -6.33
CA LYS A 17 -1.20 -7.19 -5.90
C LYS A 17 -1.87 -7.34 -4.53
N CYS A 18 -2.00 -6.27 -3.75
CA CYS A 18 -2.64 -6.28 -2.44
C CYS A 18 -3.99 -5.55 -2.47
N PRO A 19 -5.06 -6.17 -3.01
CA PRO A 19 -6.37 -5.52 -3.11
C PRO A 19 -6.93 -5.16 -1.73
N VAL A 20 -6.54 -5.86 -0.67
CA VAL A 20 -6.88 -5.49 0.71
C VAL A 20 -6.46 -4.06 1.09
N LEU A 21 -5.44 -3.47 0.44
CA LEU A 21 -4.98 -2.11 0.73
C LEU A 21 -5.75 -1.00 0.01
N TRP A 22 -6.40 -1.29 -1.12
CA TRP A 22 -7.01 -0.29 -2.00
C TRP A 22 -8.44 -0.61 -2.45
N ASP A 23 -8.84 -1.88 -2.47
CA ASP A 23 -10.16 -2.33 -2.90
C ASP A 23 -11.14 -2.29 -1.72
N PRO A 24 -12.10 -1.35 -1.69
CA PRO A 24 -13.10 -1.28 -0.61
C PRO A 24 -14.11 -2.43 -0.67
N LYS A 25 -14.22 -3.12 -1.82
CA LYS A 25 -15.05 -4.30 -2.01
C LYS A 25 -14.45 -5.55 -1.38
N ASN A 26 -13.16 -5.52 -1.04
CA ASN A 26 -12.51 -6.63 -0.39
C ASN A 26 -13.01 -6.76 1.05
N PRO A 27 -13.57 -7.91 1.46
CA PRO A 27 -14.08 -8.09 2.83
C PRO A 27 -12.95 -7.95 3.87
N GLN A 28 -11.70 -8.20 3.46
CA GLN A 28 -10.52 -8.03 4.30
C GLN A 28 -9.97 -6.60 4.33
N HIS A 29 -10.48 -5.67 3.51
CA HIS A 29 -10.06 -4.26 3.52
C HIS A 29 -10.32 -3.56 4.85
N LYS A 30 -11.39 -3.96 5.56
CA LYS A 30 -11.68 -3.45 6.91
C LYS A 30 -10.85 -4.14 8.00
N ASN A 31 -10.16 -5.22 7.66
CA ASN A 31 -9.39 -6.01 8.62
C ASN A 31 -8.02 -5.37 8.85
N ARG A 32 -7.89 -4.65 9.97
CA ARG A 32 -6.64 -3.98 10.36
C ARG A 32 -5.44 -4.92 10.43
N ASN A 33 -5.62 -6.18 10.83
CA ASN A 33 -4.53 -7.15 10.89
C ASN A 33 -3.97 -7.45 9.50
N ILE A 34 -4.86 -7.69 8.53
CA ILE A 34 -4.48 -7.98 7.14
C ILE A 34 -3.87 -6.74 6.49
N LEU A 35 -4.47 -5.56 6.70
CA LEU A 35 -3.90 -4.29 6.25
C LEU A 35 -2.48 -4.06 6.78
N ASN A 36 -2.26 -4.32 8.07
CA ASN A 36 -0.95 -4.13 8.70
C ASN A 36 0.05 -5.18 8.20
N TYR A 37 -0.39 -6.43 8.04
CA TYR A 37 0.44 -7.51 7.49
C TYR A 37 0.88 -7.21 6.05
N SER A 38 -0.04 -6.80 5.18
CA SER A 38 0.29 -6.42 3.80
C SER A 38 1.24 -5.22 3.76
N ARG A 39 1.04 -4.23 4.64
CA ARG A 39 1.96 -3.08 4.75
C ARG A 39 3.36 -3.48 5.20
N LEU A 40 3.46 -4.32 6.23
CA LEU A 40 4.74 -4.84 6.73
C LEU A 40 5.44 -5.70 5.67
N LYS A 41 4.68 -6.47 4.89
CA LYS A 41 5.21 -7.26 3.79
C LYS A 41 5.86 -6.38 2.73
N ILE A 42 5.18 -5.31 2.29
CA ILE A 42 5.71 -4.36 1.31
C ILE A 42 6.90 -3.57 1.88
N GLU A 43 6.84 -3.17 3.16
CA GLU A 43 7.97 -2.52 3.84
C GLU A 43 9.21 -3.42 3.89
N LYS A 44 9.03 -4.70 4.19
CA LYS A 44 10.13 -5.66 4.24
C LYS A 44 10.68 -6.01 2.85
N GLU A 45 9.82 -6.05 1.84
CA GLU A 45 10.19 -6.39 0.46
C GLU A 45 10.94 -5.24 -0.24
N LEU A 46 10.58 -3.99 0.07
CA LEU A 46 11.16 -2.81 -0.58
C LEU A 46 12.12 -2.02 0.32
N GLU A 47 12.33 -2.46 1.57
CA GLU A 47 13.08 -1.75 2.61
C GLU A 47 12.64 -0.27 2.76
N ILE A 48 11.34 0.00 2.57
CA ILE A 48 10.74 1.35 2.65
C ILE A 48 9.89 1.51 3.90
N SER A 49 9.83 2.73 4.45
CA SER A 49 8.98 2.98 5.63
C SER A 49 7.48 3.01 5.29
N VAL A 50 6.66 2.28 6.07
CA VAL A 50 5.19 2.30 6.05
C VAL A 50 4.60 3.73 6.11
N ALA A 51 5.32 4.71 6.63
CA ALA A 51 4.91 6.11 6.66
C ALA A 51 4.65 6.68 5.24
N ALA A 52 5.45 6.28 4.25
CA ALA A 52 5.31 6.75 2.88
C ALA A 52 4.16 6.02 2.14
N LEU A 53 3.98 4.72 2.39
CA LEU A 53 2.80 3.93 1.99
C LEU A 53 1.50 4.62 2.44
N LYS A 54 1.47 5.06 3.70
CA LYS A 54 0.30 5.70 4.33
C LYS A 54 0.00 7.10 3.76
N LYS A 55 0.98 7.77 3.15
CA LYS A 55 0.80 9.08 2.51
C LYS A 55 0.20 8.94 1.11
N LYS A 56 0.59 7.91 0.35
CA LYS A 56 0.06 7.61 -1.00
C LYS A 56 -1.35 6.99 -0.96
N SER A 57 -1.61 6.08 -0.02
CA SER A 57 -2.93 5.43 0.13
C SER A 57 -4.06 6.43 0.45
N ARG A 58 -3.78 7.55 1.12
CA ARG A 58 -4.76 8.62 1.36
C ARG A 58 -5.19 9.38 0.09
N LEU A 59 -4.33 9.43 -0.94
CA LEU A 59 -4.65 10.12 -2.19
C LEU A 59 -5.64 9.31 -3.06
N CYS A 60 -5.54 7.99 -3.08
CA CYS A 60 -6.50 7.15 -3.83
C CYS A 60 -7.85 6.97 -3.14
N GLN A 61 -7.93 7.06 -1.81
CA GLN A 61 -9.22 6.96 -1.08
C GLN A 61 -10.17 8.15 -1.30
N HIS A 62 -9.72 9.22 -1.97
CA HIS A 62 -10.53 10.42 -2.22
C HIS A 62 -11.11 10.51 -3.65
N ILE A 63 -10.93 9.47 -4.48
CA ILE A 63 -11.43 9.46 -5.87
C ILE A 63 -12.83 8.83 -6.00
N GLU A 64 -13.39 8.27 -4.93
CA GLU A 64 -14.79 7.85 -4.88
C GLU A 64 -15.63 8.85 -4.07
N HIS A 65 -15.98 9.98 -4.68
CA HIS A 65 -17.12 10.80 -4.26
C HIS A 65 -17.91 11.29 -5.47
#